data_AF-A0A520CLR1-F1
#
_entry.id   AF-A0A520CLR1-F1
#
_cell.length_a   1.000
_cell.length_b   1.000
_cell.length_c   1.000
_cell.angle_alpha   90.00
_cell.angle_beta   90.00
_cell.angle_gamma   90.00
#
_symmetry.space_group_name_H-M   'P 1'
#
loop_
_entity.id
_entity.type
_entity.pdbx_description
1 polymer ?
#
loop_
_entity_poly.entity_id
_entity_poly.type
_entity_poly.pdbx_seq_one_letter_code
_entity_poly.pdbx_strand_id
1 'polypeptide(L)'
;MQLLIYCPKVTPRIKYIFNFIFREILICDFEFTSIAADFITSEGPKFSYADSPLGDELFFYCEPFLTKHTIEPIEIKETAFGDQKVPFAVENSALPFEVFAASFYFLSRYEEYLPFTADEHGRFPAAQSLQHKLNVLKIPVIDGWAIILKNILFKKHPSLTFGKRKFKFIPTIDVDRAYHFRANGLVKNTVRILKAAASLNAERIAAIIKTGLGQADPFDTYEYLDEIHAKYNLNPIFFFLLSKQGHEEFDQNIHPEDEAFKKLVSDVAKNAQIGIHTSYASNTETVKITEELNTLAKIIDKKVDASRQHFLKLHLPRTYLKLIKAGINHDYSMGYASEVGFRAGTCTPFFWYDLQLEKQSHLKIHPFAVMEVTLQQYLKLNPAEAMQKIDELIASVKLVDGTFYSLWHNESLSESGKWKGWKTVYEEMLKNSLD
;
A
#
# COMPACT_ATOMS: atom_id res chain seq x y z
N MET A 1 9.17 -23.77 -21.59
CA MET A 1 8.54 -23.22 -22.80
C MET A 1 7.76 -21.99 -22.40
N GLN A 2 7.80 -20.95 -23.22
CA GLN A 2 7.12 -19.68 -22.96
C GLN A 2 5.64 -19.80 -23.38
N LEU A 3 4.74 -19.19 -22.61
CA LEU A 3 3.31 -19.17 -22.89
C LEU A 3 3.03 -18.24 -24.09
N LEU A 4 2.38 -18.75 -25.15
CA LEU A 4 2.00 -17.94 -26.30
C LEU A 4 0.56 -17.43 -26.18
N ILE A 5 0.36 -16.13 -26.31
CA ILE A 5 -0.94 -15.50 -26.16
C ILE A 5 -1.35 -14.85 -27.48
N TYR A 6 -2.42 -15.34 -28.11
CA TYR A 6 -2.98 -14.64 -29.26
C TYR A 6 -3.74 -13.41 -28.79
N CYS A 7 -3.37 -12.24 -29.31
CA CYS A 7 -4.06 -10.98 -29.05
C CYS A 7 -4.03 -10.12 -30.32
N PRO A 8 -5.18 -9.91 -31.00
CA PRO A 8 -5.23 -9.12 -32.23
C PRO A 8 -4.71 -7.69 -32.07
N LYS A 9 -4.88 -7.13 -30.87
CA LYS A 9 -4.49 -5.75 -30.54
C LYS A 9 -3.89 -5.67 -29.14
N VAL A 10 -2.56 -5.63 -29.08
CA VAL A 10 -1.83 -5.42 -27.81
C VAL A 10 -1.73 -3.93 -27.50
N THR A 11 -2.45 -3.46 -26.49
CA THR A 11 -2.38 -2.06 -25.99
C THR A 11 -1.42 -1.95 -24.80
N PRO A 12 -1.03 -0.72 -24.39
CA PRO A 12 -0.27 -0.52 -23.17
C PRO A 12 -0.95 -1.09 -21.91
N ARG A 13 -2.29 -0.97 -21.79
CA ARG A 13 -3.07 -1.54 -20.68
C ARG A 13 -2.98 -3.07 -20.63
N ILE A 14 -3.18 -3.73 -21.77
CA ILE A 14 -3.04 -5.19 -21.92
C ILE A 14 -1.62 -5.62 -21.55
N LYS A 15 -0.60 -4.98 -22.14
CA LYS A 15 0.80 -5.29 -21.83
C LYS A 15 1.07 -5.14 -20.35
N TYR A 16 0.63 -4.06 -19.71
CA TYR A 16 0.84 -3.81 -18.29
C TYR A 16 0.23 -4.90 -17.41
N ILE A 17 -1.07 -5.19 -17.58
CA ILE A 17 -1.75 -6.12 -16.67
C ILE A 17 -1.30 -7.58 -16.87
N PHE A 18 -0.97 -7.98 -18.10
CA PHE A 18 -0.39 -9.30 -18.36
C PHE A 18 1.01 -9.41 -17.76
N ASN A 19 1.86 -8.38 -17.85
CA ASN A 19 3.15 -8.39 -17.15
C ASN A 19 2.97 -8.53 -15.64
N PHE A 20 2.04 -7.80 -15.04
CA PHE A 20 1.79 -7.91 -13.61
C PHE A 20 1.32 -9.32 -13.20
N ILE A 21 0.30 -9.86 -13.86
CA ILE A 21 -0.23 -11.18 -13.50
C ILE A 21 0.78 -12.29 -13.80
N PHE A 22 1.33 -12.33 -15.02
CA PHE A 22 2.18 -13.46 -15.42
C PHE A 22 3.59 -13.36 -14.88
N ARG A 23 4.25 -12.20 -14.93
CA ARG A 23 5.65 -12.07 -14.52
C ARG A 23 5.81 -11.75 -13.03
N GLU A 24 5.02 -10.84 -12.48
CA GLU A 24 5.18 -10.44 -11.07
C GLU A 24 4.51 -11.41 -10.10
N ILE A 25 3.30 -11.88 -10.40
CA ILE A 25 2.56 -12.81 -9.51
C ILE A 25 2.91 -14.27 -9.82
N LEU A 26 2.75 -14.71 -11.06
CA LEU A 26 2.87 -16.12 -11.42
C LEU A 26 4.30 -16.57 -11.76
N ILE A 27 5.23 -15.62 -11.94
CA ILE A 27 6.62 -15.88 -12.36
C ILE A 27 6.63 -16.83 -13.57
N CYS A 28 5.94 -16.41 -14.62
CA CYS A 28 5.76 -17.13 -15.88
C CYS A 28 6.00 -16.16 -17.03
N ASP A 29 6.93 -16.49 -17.92
CA ASP A 29 7.13 -15.73 -19.14
C ASP A 29 6.09 -16.06 -20.19
N PHE A 30 5.76 -15.04 -20.99
CA PHE A 30 4.80 -15.15 -22.08
C PHE A 30 5.24 -14.27 -23.27
N GLU A 31 4.68 -14.55 -24.44
CA GLU A 31 4.76 -13.70 -25.63
C GLU A 31 3.37 -13.46 -26.21
N PHE A 32 3.21 -12.32 -26.88
CA PHE A 32 2.03 -12.08 -27.69
C PHE A 32 2.30 -12.41 -29.15
N THR A 33 1.28 -12.92 -29.83
CA THR A 33 1.20 -12.91 -31.30
C THR A 33 -0.12 -12.31 -31.74
N SER A 34 -0.10 -11.48 -32.78
CA SER A 34 -1.30 -11.00 -33.47
C SER A 34 -1.59 -11.78 -34.75
N ILE A 35 -0.76 -12.78 -35.07
CA ILE A 35 -0.86 -13.59 -36.29
C ILE A 35 -1.56 -14.90 -35.93
N ALA A 36 -2.81 -15.04 -36.38
CA ALA A 36 -3.63 -16.23 -36.08
C ALA A 36 -2.97 -17.53 -36.59
N ALA A 37 -2.32 -17.49 -37.76
CA ALA A 37 -1.62 -18.65 -38.31
C ALA A 37 -0.48 -19.15 -37.41
N ASP A 38 0.33 -18.23 -36.87
CA ASP A 38 1.41 -18.55 -35.94
C ASP A 38 0.86 -19.14 -34.63
N PHE A 39 -0.25 -18.59 -34.13
CA PHE A 39 -0.92 -19.14 -32.95
C PHE A 39 -1.46 -20.55 -33.20
N ILE A 40 -2.16 -20.78 -34.32
CA ILE A 40 -2.78 -22.06 -34.64
C ILE A 40 -1.72 -23.16 -34.79
N THR A 41 -0.61 -22.86 -35.48
CA THR A 41 0.47 -23.82 -35.74
C THR A 41 1.39 -24.07 -34.54
N SER A 42 1.39 -23.20 -33.52
CA SER A 42 2.18 -23.40 -32.30
C SER A 42 1.70 -24.61 -31.48
N GLU A 43 2.62 -25.51 -31.12
CA GLU A 43 2.33 -26.71 -30.31
C GLU A 43 2.51 -26.49 -28.80
N GLY A 44 3.03 -25.32 -28.40
CA GLY A 44 3.32 -25.01 -27.01
C GLY A 44 2.11 -24.57 -26.18
N PRO A 45 2.29 -24.36 -24.86
CA PRO A 45 1.27 -23.75 -24.01
C PRO A 45 0.76 -22.44 -24.61
N LYS A 46 -0.54 -22.35 -24.87
CA LYS A 46 -1.12 -21.19 -25.55
C LYS A 46 -2.58 -20.93 -25.17
N PHE A 47 -2.99 -19.67 -25.20
CA PHE A 47 -4.40 -19.28 -25.08
C PHE A 47 -4.68 -18.02 -25.92
N SER A 48 -5.94 -17.79 -26.24
CA SER A 48 -6.36 -16.60 -26.99
C SER A 48 -7.02 -15.58 -26.07
N TYR A 49 -6.69 -14.31 -26.29
CA TYR A 49 -7.30 -13.14 -25.67
C TYR A 49 -7.84 -12.21 -26.76
N ALA A 50 -9.11 -12.40 -27.13
CA ALA A 50 -9.73 -11.79 -28.31
C ALA A 50 -11.26 -11.66 -28.16
N ASP A 51 -11.96 -11.15 -29.17
CA ASP A 51 -13.43 -11.06 -29.18
C ASP A 51 -14.11 -12.42 -29.42
N SER A 52 -13.40 -13.37 -30.03
CA SER A 52 -13.86 -14.70 -30.38
C SER A 52 -12.72 -15.72 -30.35
N PRO A 53 -12.99 -17.01 -30.05
CA PRO A 53 -12.00 -18.07 -30.12
C PRO A 53 -11.62 -18.36 -31.58
N LEU A 54 -10.40 -18.85 -31.79
CA LEU A 54 -9.89 -19.37 -33.05
C LEU A 54 -10.17 -20.87 -33.24
N GLY A 55 -10.58 -21.57 -32.17
CA GLY A 55 -10.86 -23.00 -32.14
C GLY A 55 -11.22 -23.49 -30.73
N ASP A 56 -10.72 -24.68 -30.36
CA ASP A 56 -10.97 -25.32 -29.05
C ASP A 56 -9.87 -25.02 -27.99
N GLU A 57 -9.11 -23.94 -28.19
CA GLU A 57 -8.12 -23.47 -27.22
C GLU A 57 -8.77 -22.97 -25.92
N LEU A 58 -7.92 -22.70 -24.92
CA LEU A 58 -8.38 -21.88 -23.81
C LEU A 58 -8.58 -20.45 -24.31
N PHE A 59 -9.79 -19.94 -24.16
CA PHE A 59 -10.17 -18.60 -24.66
C PHE A 59 -10.60 -17.69 -23.51
N PHE A 60 -10.06 -16.47 -23.51
CA PHE A 60 -10.49 -15.38 -22.65
C PHE A 60 -11.00 -14.23 -23.52
N TYR A 61 -12.22 -13.77 -23.24
CA TYR A 61 -12.78 -12.62 -23.95
C TYR A 61 -11.97 -11.35 -23.67
N CYS A 62 -11.74 -10.53 -24.70
CA CYS A 62 -11.04 -9.25 -24.58
C CYS A 62 -12.03 -8.09 -24.44
N GLU A 63 -12.21 -7.62 -23.20
CA GLU A 63 -13.11 -6.51 -22.91
C GLU A 63 -12.64 -5.20 -23.58
N PRO A 64 -13.52 -4.46 -24.28
CA PRO A 64 -13.16 -3.20 -24.94
C PRO A 64 -12.45 -2.19 -24.04
N PHE A 65 -12.74 -2.19 -22.73
CA PHE A 65 -12.09 -1.35 -21.72
C PHE A 65 -10.55 -1.36 -21.78
N LEU A 66 -9.93 -2.52 -22.01
CA LEU A 66 -8.47 -2.64 -22.12
C LEU A 66 -7.91 -2.15 -23.46
N THR A 67 -8.76 -1.96 -24.46
CA THR A 67 -8.39 -1.47 -25.79
C THR A 67 -8.62 0.03 -25.99
N LYS A 68 -9.33 0.66 -25.04
CA LYS A 68 -9.56 2.11 -24.96
C LYS A 68 -8.36 2.83 -24.34
N HIS A 69 -8.27 4.13 -24.60
CA HIS A 69 -7.26 5.05 -24.03
C HIS A 69 -7.91 6.26 -23.35
N THR A 70 -9.23 6.41 -23.45
CA THR A 70 -9.97 7.47 -22.77
C THR A 70 -10.21 7.08 -21.31
N ILE A 71 -10.26 8.10 -20.45
CA ILE A 71 -10.69 7.98 -19.06
C ILE A 71 -12.09 8.56 -18.98
N GLU A 72 -13.07 7.67 -18.93
CA GLU A 72 -14.49 7.99 -18.86
C GLU A 72 -15.19 7.05 -17.87
N PRO A 73 -16.32 7.46 -17.27
CA PRO A 73 -17.16 6.55 -16.53
C PRO A 73 -17.55 5.35 -17.40
N ILE A 74 -17.47 4.14 -16.83
CA ILE A 74 -17.85 2.91 -17.50
C ILE A 74 -18.94 2.20 -16.70
N GLU A 75 -19.90 1.60 -17.39
CA GLU A 75 -20.85 0.69 -16.79
C GLU A 75 -20.19 -0.68 -16.65
N ILE A 76 -20.08 -1.16 -15.41
CA ILE A 76 -19.44 -2.45 -15.11
C ILE A 76 -20.54 -3.43 -14.73
N LYS A 77 -20.74 -4.45 -15.55
CA LYS A 77 -21.64 -5.56 -15.25
C LYS A 77 -20.98 -6.50 -14.24
N GLU A 78 -21.75 -6.96 -13.27
CA GLU A 78 -21.30 -7.90 -12.24
C GLU A 78 -21.85 -9.31 -12.52
N THR A 79 -21.13 -10.33 -12.07
CA THR A 79 -21.64 -11.72 -12.02
C THR A 79 -21.14 -12.42 -10.77
N ALA A 80 -21.68 -13.60 -10.49
CA ALA A 80 -21.20 -14.47 -9.43
C ALA A 80 -20.02 -15.33 -9.91
N PHE A 81 -19.03 -15.50 -9.05
CA PHE A 81 -17.92 -16.43 -9.26
C PHE A 81 -17.58 -17.10 -7.93
N GLY A 82 -18.05 -18.34 -7.77
CA GLY A 82 -18.05 -19.01 -6.46
C GLY A 82 -18.97 -18.28 -5.48
N ASP A 83 -18.41 -17.92 -4.32
CA ASP A 83 -19.06 -17.13 -3.27
C ASP A 83 -18.86 -15.62 -3.42
N GLN A 84 -18.12 -15.18 -4.44
CA GLN A 84 -17.79 -13.77 -4.67
C GLN A 84 -18.63 -13.16 -5.80
N LYS A 85 -18.81 -11.83 -5.73
CA LYS A 85 -19.21 -11.03 -6.88
C LYS A 85 -17.97 -10.49 -7.59
N VAL A 86 -17.95 -10.59 -8.91
CA VAL A 86 -16.85 -10.15 -9.76
C VAL A 86 -17.32 -9.16 -10.82
N PRO A 87 -16.51 -8.15 -11.16
CA PRO A 87 -16.86 -7.14 -12.16
C PRO A 87 -16.51 -7.61 -13.59
N PHE A 88 -16.98 -6.90 -14.61
CA PHE A 88 -16.74 -7.19 -16.02
C PHE A 88 -17.30 -8.56 -16.43
N ALA A 89 -18.57 -8.84 -16.14
CA ALA A 89 -19.23 -10.06 -16.56
C ALA A 89 -19.17 -10.27 -18.09
N VAL A 90 -18.81 -11.48 -18.51
CA VAL A 90 -18.71 -11.88 -19.92
C VAL A 90 -19.30 -13.27 -20.13
N GLU A 91 -19.68 -13.57 -21.36
CA GLU A 91 -20.14 -14.89 -21.78
C GLU A 91 -19.09 -15.56 -22.69
N ASN A 92 -19.17 -16.89 -22.84
CA ASN A 92 -18.33 -17.66 -23.76
C ASN A 92 -16.82 -17.49 -23.54
N SER A 93 -16.38 -17.32 -22.30
CA SER A 93 -14.99 -17.15 -21.88
C SER A 93 -14.63 -18.22 -20.84
N ALA A 94 -13.33 -18.50 -20.65
CA ALA A 94 -12.86 -19.47 -19.66
C ALA A 94 -13.21 -19.09 -18.21
N LEU A 95 -13.53 -17.82 -17.97
CA LEU A 95 -14.08 -17.30 -16.72
C LEU A 95 -15.39 -16.53 -17.02
N PRO A 96 -16.33 -16.46 -16.08
CA PRO A 96 -17.58 -15.71 -16.28
C PRO A 96 -17.39 -14.19 -16.25
N PHE A 97 -16.16 -13.71 -16.08
CA PHE A 97 -15.80 -12.32 -16.03
C PHE A 97 -14.43 -12.08 -16.67
N GLU A 98 -14.18 -10.84 -17.11
CA GLU A 98 -12.92 -10.45 -17.72
C GLU A 98 -11.88 -10.09 -16.65
N VAL A 99 -11.14 -11.11 -16.25
CA VAL A 99 -10.16 -11.05 -15.16
C VAL A 99 -9.05 -10.03 -15.40
N PHE A 100 -8.64 -9.79 -16.65
CA PHE A 100 -7.58 -8.83 -16.95
C PHE A 100 -8.09 -7.39 -16.82
N ALA A 101 -9.29 -7.08 -17.30
CA ALA A 101 -9.96 -5.79 -17.14
C ALA A 101 -10.26 -5.50 -15.68
N ALA A 102 -10.82 -6.49 -14.96
CA ALA A 102 -11.09 -6.38 -13.53
C ALA A 102 -9.81 -6.05 -12.74
N SER A 103 -8.73 -6.79 -13.01
CA SER A 103 -7.44 -6.57 -12.36
C SER A 103 -6.83 -5.23 -12.73
N PHE A 104 -6.88 -4.81 -13.99
CA PHE A 104 -6.38 -3.51 -14.43
C PHE A 104 -7.17 -2.35 -13.80
N TYR A 105 -8.49 -2.44 -13.74
CA TYR A 105 -9.36 -1.42 -13.15
C TYR A 105 -9.01 -1.18 -11.68
N PHE A 106 -8.82 -2.25 -10.91
CA PHE A 106 -8.38 -2.18 -9.52
C PHE A 106 -6.94 -1.67 -9.38
N LEU A 107 -5.99 -2.22 -10.14
CA LEU A 107 -4.57 -1.94 -9.99
C LEU A 107 -4.20 -0.51 -10.43
N SER A 108 -4.85 0.00 -11.49
CA SER A 108 -4.67 1.38 -11.96
C SER A 108 -5.41 2.42 -11.12
N ARG A 109 -6.27 1.96 -10.18
CA ARG A 109 -7.19 2.82 -9.41
C ARG A 109 -8.03 3.71 -10.33
N TYR A 110 -8.54 3.14 -11.42
CA TYR A 110 -9.21 3.87 -12.50
C TYR A 110 -10.30 4.84 -12.01
N GLU A 111 -11.08 4.41 -11.02
CA GLU A 111 -12.13 5.21 -10.36
C GLU A 111 -11.64 6.52 -9.73
N GLU A 112 -10.37 6.60 -9.33
CA GLU A 112 -9.81 7.81 -8.69
C GLU A 112 -9.43 8.91 -9.71
N TYR A 113 -9.46 8.58 -11.00
CA TYR A 113 -9.31 9.55 -12.09
C TYR A 113 -10.65 10.15 -12.53
N LEU A 114 -11.76 9.59 -12.05
CA LEU A 114 -13.10 10.10 -12.30
C LEU A 114 -13.53 11.06 -11.17
N PRO A 115 -14.58 11.88 -11.37
CA PRO A 115 -15.13 12.68 -10.29
C PRO A 115 -15.60 11.79 -9.13
N PHE A 116 -15.17 12.12 -7.90
CA PHE A 116 -15.57 11.44 -6.68
C PHE A 116 -15.80 12.46 -5.55
N THR A 117 -16.55 12.06 -4.53
CA THR A 117 -16.69 12.87 -3.31
C THR A 117 -15.56 12.52 -2.38
N ALA A 118 -14.61 13.41 -2.19
CA ALA A 118 -13.47 13.16 -1.31
C ALA A 118 -13.88 13.16 0.17
N ASP A 119 -13.07 12.51 1.02
CA ASP A 119 -13.19 12.68 2.46
C ASP A 119 -12.63 14.04 2.93
N GLU A 120 -12.64 14.27 4.24
CA GLU A 120 -12.17 15.51 4.87
C GLU A 120 -10.70 15.87 4.58
N HIS A 121 -9.88 14.88 4.19
CA HIS A 121 -8.48 15.08 3.81
C HIS A 121 -8.27 15.14 2.28
N GLY A 122 -9.36 15.10 1.51
CA GLY A 122 -9.31 15.10 0.05
C GLY A 122 -8.89 13.75 -0.55
N ARG A 123 -9.09 12.65 0.18
CA ARG A 123 -8.73 11.28 -0.24
C ARG A 123 -9.93 10.58 -0.88
N PHE A 124 -9.67 9.56 -1.69
CA PHE A 124 -10.70 8.68 -2.22
C PHE A 124 -11.25 7.74 -1.14
N PRO A 125 -12.55 7.81 -0.77
CA PRO A 125 -13.10 6.99 0.30
C PRO A 125 -13.27 5.51 -0.10
N ALA A 126 -12.97 4.59 0.82
CA ALA A 126 -13.11 3.15 0.59
C ALA A 126 -14.54 2.76 0.16
N ALA A 127 -15.56 3.35 0.78
CA ALA A 127 -16.96 3.07 0.50
C ALA A 127 -17.41 3.37 -0.95
N GLN A 128 -16.70 4.26 -1.65
CA GLN A 128 -16.97 4.53 -3.06
C GLN A 128 -16.33 3.51 -4.00
N SER A 129 -15.35 2.74 -3.50
CA SER A 129 -14.61 1.79 -4.33
C SER A 129 -15.48 0.63 -4.82
N LEU A 130 -15.20 0.17 -6.03
CA LEU A 130 -15.82 -1.06 -6.54
C LEU A 130 -15.48 -2.27 -5.67
N GLN A 131 -14.22 -2.37 -5.20
CA GLN A 131 -13.79 -3.44 -4.30
C GLN A 131 -14.58 -3.50 -2.99
N HIS A 132 -14.95 -2.35 -2.43
CA HIS A 132 -15.81 -2.29 -1.25
C HIS A 132 -17.23 -2.78 -1.56
N LYS A 133 -17.81 -2.32 -2.68
CA LYS A 133 -19.17 -2.74 -3.11
C LYS A 133 -19.25 -4.24 -3.38
N LEU A 134 -18.18 -4.83 -3.89
CA LEU A 134 -18.04 -6.26 -4.13
C LEU A 134 -17.62 -7.07 -2.89
N ASN A 135 -17.33 -6.40 -1.77
CA ASN A 135 -16.85 -7.01 -0.53
C ASN A 135 -15.54 -7.83 -0.70
N VAL A 136 -14.62 -7.34 -1.53
CA VAL A 136 -13.33 -8.01 -1.83
C VAL A 136 -12.10 -7.26 -1.27
N LEU A 137 -12.30 -6.22 -0.45
CA LEU A 137 -11.18 -5.45 0.13
C LEU A 137 -10.24 -6.29 1.00
N LYS A 138 -10.77 -7.25 1.76
CA LYS A 138 -10.02 -7.98 2.80
C LYS A 138 -9.18 -9.14 2.25
N ILE A 139 -9.16 -9.32 0.94
CA ILE A 139 -8.36 -10.35 0.26
C ILE A 139 -7.53 -9.71 -0.86
N PRO A 140 -6.32 -10.20 -1.15
CA PRO A 140 -5.55 -9.77 -2.31
C PRO A 140 -6.18 -10.38 -3.57
N VAL A 141 -7.34 -9.86 -3.97
CA VAL A 141 -8.23 -10.48 -4.96
C VAL A 141 -7.56 -10.74 -6.30
N ILE A 142 -6.69 -9.83 -6.77
CA ILE A 142 -5.95 -10.00 -8.03
C ILE A 142 -4.96 -11.16 -7.93
N ASP A 143 -4.26 -11.28 -6.79
CA ASP A 143 -3.35 -12.41 -6.55
C ASP A 143 -4.13 -13.74 -6.53
N GLY A 144 -5.30 -13.77 -5.88
CA GLY A 144 -6.19 -14.93 -5.87
C GLY A 144 -6.66 -15.32 -7.28
N TRP A 145 -7.09 -14.35 -8.08
CA TRP A 145 -7.47 -14.57 -9.49
C TRP A 145 -6.29 -15.07 -10.33
N ALA A 146 -5.07 -14.59 -10.09
CA ALA A 146 -3.88 -15.09 -10.75
C ALA A 146 -3.61 -16.57 -10.42
N ILE A 147 -3.77 -17.00 -9.17
CA ILE A 147 -3.65 -18.41 -8.79
C ILE A 147 -4.72 -19.28 -9.47
N ILE A 148 -5.94 -18.77 -9.59
CA ILE A 148 -7.01 -19.46 -10.34
C ILE A 148 -6.64 -19.59 -11.83
N LEU A 149 -6.16 -18.51 -12.45
CA LEU A 149 -5.65 -18.52 -13.82
C LEU A 149 -4.53 -19.54 -14.02
N LYS A 150 -3.56 -19.59 -13.09
CA LYS A 150 -2.49 -20.59 -13.09
C LYS A 150 -3.04 -22.01 -13.11
N ASN A 151 -4.05 -22.31 -12.28
CA ASN A 151 -4.64 -23.66 -12.20
C ASN A 151 -5.40 -24.03 -13.48
N ILE A 152 -6.14 -23.08 -14.08
CA ILE A 152 -6.83 -23.28 -15.37
C ILE A 152 -5.80 -23.56 -16.47
N LEU A 153 -4.73 -22.76 -16.53
CA LEU A 153 -3.66 -22.91 -17.51
C LEU A 153 -2.92 -24.23 -17.34
N PHE A 154 -2.55 -24.59 -16.11
CA PHE A 154 -1.86 -25.85 -15.82
C PHE A 154 -2.71 -27.07 -16.18
N LYS A 155 -4.04 -27.00 -15.97
CA LYS A 155 -4.97 -28.07 -16.36
C LYS A 155 -5.02 -28.27 -17.88
N LYS A 156 -5.00 -27.19 -18.67
CA LYS A 156 -5.00 -27.28 -20.16
C LYS A 156 -3.61 -27.58 -20.71
N HIS A 157 -2.56 -27.07 -20.07
CA HIS A 157 -1.17 -27.13 -20.49
C HIS A 157 -0.25 -27.61 -19.36
N PRO A 158 -0.21 -28.93 -19.05
CA PRO A 158 0.57 -29.47 -17.94
C PRO A 158 2.09 -29.27 -18.05
N SER A 159 2.60 -28.97 -19.26
CA SER A 159 4.01 -28.64 -19.51
C SER A 159 4.38 -27.20 -19.17
N LEU A 160 3.40 -26.33 -18.87
CA LEU A 160 3.65 -24.95 -18.48
C LEU A 160 4.18 -24.88 -17.04
N THR A 161 5.31 -24.21 -16.85
CA THR A 161 5.97 -24.06 -15.55
C THR A 161 5.77 -22.67 -14.99
N PHE A 162 5.59 -22.59 -13.68
CA PHE A 162 5.45 -21.34 -12.93
C PHE A 162 6.55 -21.29 -11.87
N GLY A 163 7.11 -20.10 -11.63
CA GLY A 163 7.98 -19.88 -10.49
C GLY A 163 7.23 -19.95 -9.15
N LYS A 164 7.98 -19.75 -8.07
CA LYS A 164 7.44 -19.77 -6.70
C LYS A 164 7.77 -18.44 -6.02
N ARG A 165 6.74 -17.85 -5.42
CA ARG A 165 6.91 -16.77 -4.44
C ARG A 165 7.02 -17.38 -3.05
N LYS A 166 7.34 -16.53 -2.08
CA LYS A 166 7.27 -16.87 -0.67
C LYS A 166 6.60 -15.70 0.03
N PHE A 167 5.76 -16.02 0.99
CA PHE A 167 5.26 -15.02 1.93
C PHE A 167 6.40 -14.15 2.47
N LYS A 168 6.18 -12.84 2.54
CA LYS A 168 7.06 -11.87 3.16
C LYS A 168 6.27 -10.95 4.06
N PHE A 169 6.86 -10.56 5.18
CA PHE A 169 6.31 -9.54 6.06
C PHE A 169 7.28 -8.38 6.21
N ILE A 170 6.78 -7.16 6.05
CA ILE A 170 7.55 -5.93 6.17
C ILE A 170 6.78 -4.95 7.06
N PRO A 171 7.18 -4.77 8.34
CA PRO A 171 6.61 -3.74 9.19
C PRO A 171 7.09 -2.36 8.74
N THR A 172 6.18 -1.39 8.74
CA THR A 172 6.52 0.01 8.49
C THR A 172 6.04 0.88 9.64
N ILE A 173 6.87 1.84 10.03
CA ILE A 173 6.65 2.73 11.17
C ILE A 173 6.63 4.18 10.69
N ASP A 174 5.53 4.88 10.89
CA ASP A 174 5.40 6.32 10.64
C ASP A 174 5.71 7.09 11.93
N VAL A 175 6.58 8.09 11.82
CA VAL A 175 7.02 8.93 12.93
C VAL A 175 6.55 10.36 12.71
N ASP A 176 5.28 10.61 13.02
CA ASP A 176 4.65 11.93 12.94
C ASP A 176 5.14 12.84 14.07
N ARG A 177 5.21 12.25 15.28
CA ARG A 177 5.62 12.91 16.51
C ARG A 177 6.65 12.06 17.21
N ALA A 178 7.92 12.42 17.03
CA ALA A 178 8.99 11.58 17.54
C ALA A 178 9.02 11.49 19.08
N TYR A 179 8.59 12.55 19.76
CA TYR A 179 8.48 12.63 21.21
C TYR A 179 7.18 13.34 21.62
N HIS A 180 6.64 12.98 22.78
CA HIS A 180 5.49 13.65 23.34
C HIS A 180 5.87 14.98 24.01
N PHE A 181 6.98 15.00 24.77
CA PHE A 181 7.47 16.12 25.58
C PHE A 181 8.93 16.52 25.32
N ARG A 182 9.80 15.55 24.97
CA ARG A 182 11.27 15.70 24.90
C ARG A 182 11.77 16.72 23.87
N ALA A 183 10.98 17.02 22.84
CA ALA A 183 11.36 17.98 21.83
C ALA A 183 10.18 18.86 21.43
N ASN A 184 10.33 20.14 21.73
CA ASN A 184 9.54 21.30 21.33
C ASN A 184 9.97 22.38 22.32
N GLY A 185 10.96 23.22 21.94
CA GLY A 185 11.64 24.16 22.84
C GLY A 185 10.73 24.88 23.85
N LEU A 186 11.32 25.32 24.97
CA LEU A 186 10.66 25.81 26.21
C LEU A 186 9.27 26.46 26.03
N VAL A 187 9.10 27.32 25.02
CA VAL A 187 7.85 28.02 24.67
C VAL A 187 6.66 27.08 24.41
N LYS A 188 6.81 26.02 23.60
CA LYS A 188 5.68 25.11 23.27
C LYS A 188 5.29 24.23 24.47
N ASN A 189 6.26 23.84 25.29
CA ASN A 189 5.98 23.14 26.54
C ASN A 189 5.25 24.05 27.55
N THR A 190 5.61 25.34 27.64
CA THR A 190 4.87 26.32 28.45
C THR A 190 3.42 26.50 27.97
N VAL A 191 3.19 26.60 26.65
CA VAL A 191 1.83 26.67 26.09
C VAL A 191 1.03 25.40 26.36
N ARG A 192 1.65 24.22 26.30
CA ARG A 192 1.00 22.94 26.64
C ARG A 192 0.66 22.82 28.12
N ILE A 193 1.53 23.31 29.01
CA ILE A 193 1.26 23.39 30.46
C ILE A 193 0.09 24.33 30.71
N LEU A 194 0.08 25.52 30.10
CA LEU A 194 -1.02 26.49 30.23
C LEU A 194 -2.35 25.93 29.71
N LYS A 195 -2.37 25.24 28.56
CA LYS A 195 -3.57 24.56 28.04
C LYS A 195 -4.01 23.40 28.93
N ALA A 196 -3.08 22.59 29.44
CA ALA A 196 -3.39 21.47 30.34
C ALA A 196 -3.98 21.97 31.67
N ALA A 197 -3.42 23.05 32.23
CA ALA A 197 -3.92 23.74 33.42
C ALA A 197 -5.32 24.34 33.20
N ALA A 198 -5.56 24.96 32.04
CA ALA A 198 -6.88 25.47 31.66
C ALA A 198 -7.93 24.36 31.47
N SER A 199 -7.51 23.15 31.10
CA SER A 199 -8.39 21.97 30.93
C SER A 199 -8.55 21.09 32.17
N LEU A 200 -7.96 21.46 33.31
CA LEU A 200 -7.97 20.70 34.59
C LEU A 200 -7.54 19.22 34.46
N ASN A 201 -6.75 18.87 33.42
CA ASN A 201 -6.31 17.49 33.20
C ASN A 201 -5.05 17.17 34.03
N ALA A 202 -5.28 16.76 35.28
CA ALA A 202 -4.23 16.47 36.25
C ALA A 202 -3.25 15.37 35.80
N GLU A 203 -3.71 14.36 35.05
CA GLU A 203 -2.85 13.30 34.51
C GLU A 203 -1.83 13.86 33.50
N ARG A 204 -2.27 14.76 32.62
CA ARG A 204 -1.42 15.40 31.62
C ARG A 204 -0.39 16.33 32.26
N ILE A 205 -0.77 17.05 33.31
CA ILE A 205 0.15 17.90 34.08
C ILE A 205 1.19 17.04 34.81
N ALA A 206 0.76 15.95 35.45
CA ALA A 206 1.67 15.02 36.13
C ALA A 206 2.65 14.35 35.16
N ALA A 207 2.22 14.00 33.94
CA ALA A 207 3.08 13.44 32.91
C ALA A 207 4.14 14.44 32.40
N ILE A 208 3.78 15.72 32.24
CA ILE A 208 4.75 16.79 31.88
C ILE A 208 5.79 16.99 32.99
N ILE A 209 5.36 17.02 34.25
CA ILE A 209 6.27 17.17 35.40
C ILE A 209 7.18 15.95 35.52
N LYS A 210 6.64 14.73 35.40
CA LYS A 210 7.42 13.48 35.52
C LYS A 210 8.47 13.32 34.42
N THR A 211 8.17 13.73 33.19
CA THR A 211 9.15 13.72 32.09
C THR A 211 10.23 14.78 32.28
N GLY A 212 9.88 15.98 32.77
CA GLY A 212 10.85 16.98 33.24
C GLY A 212 11.74 16.52 34.40
N LEU A 213 11.27 15.56 35.21
CA LEU A 213 11.98 14.91 36.30
C LEU A 213 12.77 13.65 35.89
N GLY A 214 12.86 13.34 34.58
CA GLY A 214 13.69 12.25 34.06
C GLY A 214 12.99 10.93 33.76
N GLN A 215 11.65 10.85 33.79
CA GLN A 215 10.94 9.69 33.22
C GLN A 215 11.04 9.67 31.69
N ALA A 216 11.10 8.46 31.13
CA ALA A 216 11.12 8.22 29.69
C ALA A 216 9.89 8.85 29.01
N ASP A 217 10.10 9.44 27.83
CA ASP A 217 9.02 10.01 27.04
C ASP A 217 8.16 8.86 26.49
N PRO A 218 6.82 8.90 26.62
CA PRO A 218 5.97 7.78 26.23
C PRO A 218 6.06 7.45 24.73
N PHE A 219 6.49 8.39 23.88
CA PHE A 219 6.63 8.17 22.44
C PHE A 219 8.04 7.73 22.03
N ASP A 220 8.97 7.67 22.99
CA ASP A 220 10.33 7.16 22.83
C ASP A 220 10.32 5.62 22.88
N THR A 221 9.73 5.01 21.84
CA THR A 221 9.53 3.56 21.71
C THR A 221 10.58 2.88 20.84
N TYR A 222 11.62 3.61 20.43
CA TYR A 222 12.58 3.18 19.41
C TYR A 222 13.49 2.04 19.88
N GLU A 223 13.92 2.05 21.14
CA GLU A 223 14.69 0.94 21.72
C GLU A 223 13.88 -0.36 21.69
N TYR A 224 12.61 -0.31 22.13
CA TYR A 224 11.71 -1.45 22.03
C TYR A 224 11.52 -1.92 20.58
N LEU A 225 11.32 -1.00 19.64
CA LEU A 225 11.17 -1.32 18.22
C LEU A 225 12.42 -1.99 17.65
N ASP A 226 13.61 -1.48 17.97
CA ASP A 226 14.88 -2.07 17.55
C ASP A 226 15.04 -3.50 18.10
N GLU A 227 14.79 -3.70 19.39
CA GLU A 227 14.87 -5.01 20.05
C GLU A 227 13.89 -6.02 19.46
N ILE A 228 12.62 -5.64 19.29
CA ILE A 228 11.59 -6.57 18.80
C ILE A 228 11.81 -6.91 17.32
N HIS A 229 12.27 -5.96 16.50
CA HIS A 229 12.61 -6.22 15.10
C HIS A 229 13.85 -7.10 14.97
N ALA A 230 14.89 -6.84 15.77
CA ALA A 230 16.10 -7.66 15.80
C ALA A 230 15.79 -9.09 16.27
N LYS A 231 14.96 -9.27 17.31
CA LYS A 231 14.52 -10.58 17.81
C LYS A 231 13.92 -11.45 16.70
N TYR A 232 13.17 -10.84 15.79
CA TYR A 232 12.49 -11.53 14.70
C TYR A 232 13.23 -11.44 13.35
N ASN A 233 14.44 -10.88 13.32
CA ASN A 233 15.25 -10.67 12.12
C ASN A 233 14.46 -9.94 11.00
N LEU A 234 13.71 -8.91 11.38
CA LEU A 234 12.90 -8.10 10.47
C LEU A 234 13.72 -6.93 9.92
N ASN A 235 13.38 -6.49 8.71
CA ASN A 235 13.94 -5.28 8.09
C ASN A 235 12.83 -4.22 7.99
N PRO A 236 12.59 -3.45 9.07
CA PRO A 236 11.52 -2.45 9.10
C PRO A 236 11.85 -1.24 8.20
N ILE A 237 10.80 -0.51 7.82
CA ILE A 237 10.93 0.78 7.14
C ILE A 237 10.33 1.88 8.01
N PHE A 238 11.14 2.88 8.38
CA PHE A 238 10.71 4.03 9.15
C PHE A 238 10.52 5.25 8.24
N PHE A 239 9.37 5.92 8.34
CA PHE A 239 9.07 7.15 7.61
C PHE A 239 9.04 8.32 8.58
N PHE A 240 9.95 9.29 8.40
CA PHE A 240 10.04 10.45 9.28
C PHE A 240 9.40 11.69 8.65
N LEU A 241 8.54 12.36 9.42
CA LEU A 241 7.97 13.64 9.04
C LEU A 241 8.96 14.77 9.34
N LEU A 242 9.42 15.47 8.30
CA LEU A 242 10.54 16.41 8.36
C LEU A 242 10.19 17.80 7.83
N SER A 243 8.94 18.22 8.00
CA SER A 243 8.54 19.56 7.55
C SER A 243 9.21 20.64 8.41
N LYS A 244 9.90 21.60 7.77
CA LYS A 244 10.45 22.80 8.46
C LYS A 244 9.35 23.81 8.76
N GLN A 245 8.44 23.99 7.81
CA GLN A 245 7.25 24.82 7.90
C GLN A 245 6.10 24.06 7.25
N GLY A 246 5.38 23.27 8.03
CA GLY A 246 4.28 22.44 7.56
C GLY A 246 2.91 23.08 7.75
N HIS A 247 1.86 22.31 7.47
CA HIS A 247 0.48 22.67 7.78
C HIS A 247 0.30 22.77 9.29
N GLU A 248 -0.25 23.89 9.78
CA GLU A 248 -0.30 24.21 11.21
C GLU A 248 -1.03 23.15 12.06
N GLU A 249 -2.09 22.57 11.51
CA GLU A 249 -2.90 21.57 12.21
C GLU A 249 -2.32 20.16 12.13
N PHE A 250 -1.80 19.77 10.96
CA PHE A 250 -1.52 18.37 10.64
C PHE A 250 -0.04 18.06 10.80
N ASP A 251 0.87 18.92 10.32
CA ASP A 251 2.31 18.67 10.36
C ASP A 251 2.92 19.06 11.71
N GLN A 252 2.71 18.21 12.71
CA GLN A 252 3.10 18.46 14.10
C GLN A 252 4.49 17.91 14.48
N ASN A 253 5.36 17.65 13.49
CA ASN A 253 6.69 17.12 13.72
C ASN A 253 7.58 18.07 14.54
N ILE A 254 8.63 17.48 15.11
CA ILE A 254 9.73 18.25 15.69
C ILE A 254 10.50 18.93 14.56
N HIS A 255 10.94 20.15 14.80
CA HIS A 255 11.68 20.90 13.79
C HIS A 255 12.92 20.10 13.35
N PRO A 256 13.16 19.91 12.04
CA PRO A 256 14.24 19.03 11.54
C PRO A 256 15.66 19.44 11.94
N GLU A 257 15.85 20.68 12.37
CA GLU A 257 17.15 21.17 12.88
C GLU A 257 17.41 20.82 14.37
N ASP A 258 16.44 20.23 15.07
CA ASP A 258 16.61 19.79 16.45
C ASP A 258 17.63 18.63 16.54
N GLU A 259 18.67 18.81 17.35
CA GLU A 259 19.78 17.85 17.43
C GLU A 259 19.37 16.50 18.02
N ALA A 260 18.41 16.46 18.95
CA ALA A 260 17.90 15.20 19.49
C ALA A 260 17.10 14.43 18.43
N PHE A 261 16.34 15.15 17.60
CA PHE A 261 15.62 14.54 16.48
C PHE A 261 16.55 14.04 15.38
N LYS A 262 17.57 14.83 14.99
CA LYS A 262 18.60 14.37 14.03
C LYS A 262 19.28 13.11 14.54
N LYS A 263 19.73 13.11 15.80
CA LYS A 263 20.36 11.95 16.42
C LYS A 263 19.47 10.71 16.38
N LEU A 264 18.18 10.87 16.73
CA LEU A 264 17.21 9.78 16.64
C LEU A 264 17.12 9.20 15.23
N VAL A 265 16.92 10.06 14.22
CA VAL A 265 16.81 9.62 12.82
C VAL A 265 18.09 8.90 12.37
N SER A 266 19.27 9.44 12.69
CA SER A 266 20.56 8.82 12.37
C SER A 266 20.78 7.50 13.11
N ASP A 267 20.30 7.35 14.35
CA ASP A 267 20.40 6.12 15.12
C ASP A 267 19.49 5.02 14.55
N VAL A 268 18.22 5.33 14.25
CA VAL A 268 17.29 4.40 13.60
C VAL A 268 17.80 3.96 12.23
N ALA A 269 18.45 4.87 11.48
CA ALA A 269 19.03 4.58 10.17
C ALA A 269 20.19 3.56 10.18
N LYS A 270 20.71 3.18 11.36
CA LYS A 270 21.74 2.13 11.50
C LYS A 270 21.17 0.74 11.31
N ASN A 271 19.92 0.52 11.76
CA ASN A 271 19.31 -0.80 11.85
C ASN A 271 18.04 -0.94 10.98
N ALA A 272 17.53 0.15 10.41
CA ALA A 272 16.32 0.16 9.59
C ALA A 272 16.48 0.89 8.26
N GLN A 273 15.62 0.56 7.29
CA GLN A 273 15.46 1.38 6.10
C GLN A 273 14.72 2.67 6.46
N ILE A 274 15.18 3.81 5.91
CA ILE A 274 14.56 5.11 6.14
C ILE A 274 13.90 5.63 4.87
N GLY A 275 12.67 6.09 5.00
CA GLY A 275 11.91 6.81 3.97
C GLY A 275 11.46 8.18 4.46
N ILE A 276 11.01 9.02 3.53
CA ILE A 276 10.42 10.31 3.85
C ILE A 276 8.91 10.17 4.12
N HIS A 277 8.45 10.71 5.25
CA HIS A 277 7.02 10.94 5.46
C HIS A 277 6.68 12.33 4.93
N THR A 278 6.30 12.45 3.66
CA THR A 278 6.12 13.76 3.04
C THR A 278 4.96 14.50 3.68
N SER A 279 5.17 15.78 4.01
CA SER A 279 4.22 16.55 4.81
C SER A 279 2.84 16.73 4.18
N TYR A 280 1.86 17.05 5.01
CA TYR A 280 0.53 17.41 4.53
C TYR A 280 0.60 18.62 3.59
N ALA A 281 1.43 19.62 3.90
CA ALA A 281 1.65 20.78 3.05
C ALA A 281 2.28 20.43 1.68
N SER A 282 3.07 19.35 1.58
CA SER A 282 3.72 18.95 0.32
C SER A 282 2.73 18.52 -0.77
N ASN A 283 1.50 18.18 -0.39
CA ASN A 283 0.42 17.84 -1.32
C ASN A 283 0.02 19.01 -2.21
N THR A 284 0.14 20.25 -1.73
CA THR A 284 -0.07 21.47 -2.52
C THR A 284 1.26 22.03 -3.03
N GLU A 285 2.30 22.04 -2.19
CA GLU A 285 3.58 22.71 -2.46
C GLU A 285 4.70 21.71 -2.82
N THR A 286 4.90 21.44 -4.12
CA THR A 286 5.87 20.43 -4.59
C THR A 286 7.31 20.68 -4.13
N VAL A 287 7.71 21.95 -3.94
CA VAL A 287 9.07 22.31 -3.49
C VAL A 287 9.38 21.71 -2.12
N LYS A 288 8.37 21.57 -1.24
CA LYS A 288 8.53 21.00 0.10
C LYS A 288 9.02 19.55 0.05
N ILE A 289 8.57 18.74 -0.92
CA ILE A 289 9.04 17.35 -1.06
C ILE A 289 10.56 17.32 -1.25
N THR A 290 11.10 18.18 -2.12
CA THR A 290 12.54 18.26 -2.37
C THR A 290 13.29 18.79 -1.15
N GLU A 291 12.76 19.78 -0.43
CA GLU A 291 13.37 20.31 0.80
C GLU A 291 13.43 19.28 1.92
N GLU A 292 12.33 18.56 2.14
CA GLU A 292 12.19 17.49 3.12
C GLU A 292 13.14 16.33 2.80
N LEU A 293 13.21 15.90 1.54
CA LEU A 293 14.15 14.88 1.07
C LEU A 293 15.61 15.29 1.27
N ASN A 294 15.97 16.52 0.89
CA ASN A 294 17.32 17.03 1.08
C ASN A 294 17.69 17.12 2.57
N THR A 295 16.72 17.45 3.42
CA THR A 295 16.92 17.51 4.87
C THR A 295 17.17 16.12 5.42
N LEU A 296 16.32 15.14 5.07
CA LEU A 296 16.50 13.76 5.51
C LEU A 296 17.83 13.18 5.01
N ALA A 297 18.15 13.36 3.73
CA ALA A 297 19.37 12.84 3.13
C ALA A 297 20.64 13.39 3.81
N LYS A 298 20.62 14.65 4.26
CA LYS A 298 21.72 15.24 5.05
C LYS A 298 21.84 14.63 6.45
N ILE A 299 20.73 14.29 7.10
CA ILE A 299 20.74 13.70 8.45
C ILE A 299 21.31 12.29 8.44
N ILE A 300 21.01 11.50 7.40
CA ILE A 300 21.44 10.10 7.31
C ILE A 300 22.65 9.87 6.40
N ASP A 301 23.16 10.92 5.76
CA ASP A 301 24.24 10.90 4.76
C ASP A 301 24.01 9.87 3.63
N LYS A 302 22.75 9.73 3.19
CA LYS A 302 22.33 8.78 2.16
C LYS A 302 21.19 9.35 1.33
N LYS A 303 21.11 8.95 0.06
CA LYS A 303 19.95 9.25 -0.78
C LYS A 303 18.73 8.48 -0.26
N VAL A 304 17.58 9.16 -0.23
CA VAL A 304 16.28 8.57 0.11
C VAL A 304 15.44 8.45 -1.15
N ASP A 305 14.80 7.30 -1.34
CA ASP A 305 14.00 6.98 -2.51
C ASP A 305 12.62 6.38 -2.18
N ALA A 306 12.30 6.22 -0.89
CA ALA A 306 11.05 5.70 -0.38
C ALA A 306 10.20 6.81 0.26
N SER A 307 8.89 6.82 -0.01
CA SER A 307 7.95 7.78 0.56
C SER A 307 6.70 7.12 1.18
N ARG A 308 6.13 7.85 2.14
CA ARG A 308 4.79 7.65 2.71
C ARG A 308 4.12 9.02 2.82
N GLN A 309 2.92 9.18 2.28
CA GLN A 309 2.17 10.43 2.38
C GLN A 309 1.59 10.57 3.79
N HIS A 310 1.82 11.71 4.44
CA HIS A 310 1.12 12.06 5.69
C HIS A 310 -0.40 12.03 5.46
N PHE A 311 -1.14 11.44 6.40
CA PHE A 311 -2.57 11.14 6.29
C PHE A 311 -2.96 10.21 5.12
N LEU A 312 -2.00 9.52 4.49
CA LEU A 312 -2.24 8.74 3.25
C LEU A 312 -2.88 9.59 2.15
N LYS A 313 -2.54 10.89 2.12
CA LYS A 313 -3.14 11.86 1.22
C LYS A 313 -2.68 11.66 -0.21
N LEU A 314 -3.32 10.72 -0.89
CA LEU A 314 -3.09 10.37 -2.29
C LEU A 314 -4.15 11.00 -3.18
N HIS A 315 -3.71 11.78 -4.17
CA HIS A 315 -4.55 12.32 -5.23
C HIS A 315 -3.93 12.03 -6.59
N LEU A 316 -4.47 11.02 -7.29
CA LEU A 316 -3.95 10.58 -8.58
C LEU A 316 -4.37 11.52 -9.72
N PRO A 317 -3.53 11.73 -10.74
CA PRO A 317 -2.12 11.30 -10.83
C PRO A 317 -1.15 12.27 -10.11
N ARG A 318 -1.64 13.41 -9.59
CA ARG A 318 -0.82 14.54 -9.15
C ARG A 318 0.23 14.15 -8.10
N THR A 319 -0.15 13.40 -7.06
CA THR A 319 0.79 13.03 -5.99
C THR A 319 1.94 12.20 -6.54
N TYR A 320 1.67 11.18 -7.36
CA TYR A 320 2.70 10.29 -7.90
C TYR A 320 3.62 10.97 -8.92
N LEU A 321 3.08 11.87 -9.75
CA LEU A 321 3.91 12.70 -10.63
C LEU A 321 4.86 13.61 -9.84
N LYS A 322 4.41 14.19 -8.72
CA LYS A 322 5.26 15.00 -7.84
C LYS A 322 6.37 14.17 -7.19
N LEU A 323 6.06 12.96 -6.70
CA LEU A 323 7.05 12.05 -6.12
C LEU A 323 8.12 11.65 -7.14
N ILE A 324 7.70 11.23 -8.34
CA ILE A 324 8.62 10.90 -9.45
C ILE A 324 9.54 12.08 -9.77
N LYS A 325 8.97 13.29 -9.89
CA LYS A 325 9.75 14.51 -10.16
C LYS A 325 10.78 14.80 -9.05
N ALA A 326 10.48 14.46 -7.81
CA ALA A 326 11.39 14.61 -6.67
C ALA A 326 12.44 13.47 -6.57
N GLY A 327 12.38 12.46 -7.44
CA GLY A 327 13.33 11.34 -7.48
C GLY A 327 12.98 10.16 -6.58
N ILE A 328 11.74 10.10 -6.08
CA ILE A 328 11.19 8.94 -5.35
C ILE A 328 10.86 7.83 -6.34
N ASN A 329 11.27 6.59 -5.99
CA ASN A 329 11.01 5.39 -6.79
C ASN A 329 10.10 4.39 -6.06
N HIS A 330 9.90 4.55 -4.75
CA HIS A 330 9.08 3.65 -3.94
C HIS A 330 8.06 4.44 -3.13
N ASP A 331 6.77 4.15 -3.27
CA ASP A 331 5.72 4.72 -2.44
C ASP A 331 4.98 3.62 -1.68
N TYR A 332 4.71 3.87 -0.41
CA TYR A 332 4.05 2.93 0.49
C TYR A 332 2.71 3.48 1.01
N SER A 333 2.08 4.40 0.28
CA SER A 333 0.88 5.11 0.74
C SER A 333 -0.42 4.45 0.30
N MET A 334 -0.36 3.44 -0.57
CA MET A 334 -1.51 2.80 -1.20
C MET A 334 -2.24 1.86 -0.23
N GLY A 335 -3.12 2.44 0.57
CA GLY A 335 -4.10 1.76 1.40
C GLY A 335 -5.24 2.72 1.75
N TYR A 336 -6.20 2.26 2.56
CA TYR A 336 -7.29 3.10 3.06
C TYR A 336 -7.04 3.48 4.51
N ALA A 337 -7.44 4.70 4.88
CA ALA A 337 -7.42 5.14 6.28
C ALA A 337 -8.61 4.58 7.08
N SER A 338 -9.78 4.49 6.44
CA SER A 338 -11.04 4.14 7.10
C SER A 338 -11.35 2.64 7.12
N GLU A 339 -10.66 1.84 6.32
CA GLU A 339 -10.93 0.42 6.13
C GLU A 339 -9.62 -0.36 6.04
N VAL A 340 -9.62 -1.61 6.51
CA VAL A 340 -8.50 -2.53 6.29
C VAL A 340 -8.65 -3.26 4.96
N GLY A 341 -7.53 -3.75 4.43
CA GLY A 341 -7.47 -4.52 3.20
C GLY A 341 -6.67 -3.84 2.08
N PHE A 342 -6.84 -4.35 0.86
CA PHE A 342 -5.98 -4.06 -0.28
C PHE A 342 -6.64 -3.05 -1.22
N ARG A 343 -6.30 -1.76 -1.07
CA ARG A 343 -6.84 -0.68 -1.92
C ARG A 343 -6.65 -0.93 -3.41
N ALA A 344 -5.49 -1.44 -3.83
CA ALA A 344 -5.22 -1.79 -5.23
C ALA A 344 -5.67 -3.22 -5.62
N GLY A 345 -6.36 -3.94 -4.73
CA GLY A 345 -6.79 -5.33 -4.94
C GLY A 345 -5.65 -6.36 -4.91
N THR A 346 -4.44 -5.97 -4.52
CA THR A 346 -3.26 -6.83 -4.49
C THR A 346 -2.37 -6.55 -3.28
N CYS A 347 -1.67 -7.59 -2.83
CA CYS A 347 -0.58 -7.50 -1.84
C CYS A 347 0.82 -7.48 -2.52
N THR A 348 0.87 -7.56 -3.84
CA THR A 348 2.10 -7.62 -4.62
C THR A 348 2.53 -6.23 -5.05
N PRO A 349 3.77 -5.80 -4.75
CA PRO A 349 4.27 -4.52 -5.22
C PRO A 349 4.20 -4.40 -6.75
N PHE A 350 3.76 -3.25 -7.25
CA PHE A 350 3.51 -3.02 -8.68
C PHE A 350 4.03 -1.65 -9.12
N PHE A 351 4.38 -1.50 -10.39
CA PHE A 351 4.74 -0.19 -10.93
C PHE A 351 3.49 0.61 -11.26
N TRP A 352 3.38 1.84 -10.79
CA TRP A 352 2.20 2.68 -11.06
C TRP A 352 2.01 2.91 -12.56
N TYR A 353 0.79 2.69 -13.04
CA TYR A 353 0.36 3.00 -14.39
C TYR A 353 -0.32 4.36 -14.43
N ASP A 354 0.26 5.31 -15.15
CA ASP A 354 -0.35 6.61 -15.37
C ASP A 354 -1.39 6.51 -16.49
N LEU A 355 -2.67 6.51 -16.11
CA LEU A 355 -3.78 6.47 -17.06
C LEU A 355 -3.82 7.68 -17.99
N GLN A 356 -3.34 8.86 -17.56
CA GLN A 356 -3.33 10.04 -18.44
C GLN A 356 -2.31 9.92 -19.56
N LEU A 357 -1.20 9.22 -19.30
CA LEU A 357 -0.13 8.99 -20.27
C LEU A 357 -0.20 7.61 -20.95
N GLU A 358 -1.15 6.77 -20.54
CA GLU A 358 -1.26 5.36 -20.96
C GLU A 358 0.07 4.62 -20.86
N LYS A 359 0.75 4.79 -19.73
CA LYS A 359 2.13 4.31 -19.57
C LYS A 359 2.43 3.88 -18.14
N GLN A 360 3.11 2.74 -18.02
CA GLN A 360 3.75 2.31 -16.79
C GLN A 360 4.93 3.24 -16.45
N SER A 361 4.94 3.76 -15.22
CA SER A 361 6.05 4.54 -14.66
C SER A 361 7.13 3.63 -14.03
N HIS A 362 8.18 4.24 -13.47
CA HIS A 362 9.17 3.54 -12.66
C HIS A 362 8.85 3.60 -11.15
N LEU A 363 7.81 4.32 -10.74
CA LEU A 363 7.40 4.40 -9.33
C LEU A 363 6.76 3.08 -8.92
N LYS A 364 7.39 2.36 -7.99
CA LYS A 364 6.90 1.12 -7.43
C LYS A 364 6.05 1.38 -6.20
N ILE A 365 4.83 0.86 -6.22
CA ILE A 365 3.84 0.97 -5.16
C ILE A 365 3.90 -0.28 -4.30
N HIS A 366 3.98 -0.08 -3.00
CA HIS A 366 3.98 -1.12 -1.98
C HIS A 366 2.70 -1.00 -1.15
N PRO A 367 1.62 -1.71 -1.51
CA PRO A 367 0.33 -1.56 -0.84
C PRO A 367 0.39 -2.14 0.58
N PHE A 368 -0.15 -1.40 1.55
CA PHE A 368 -0.30 -1.89 2.92
C PHE A 368 -1.74 -2.36 3.16
N ALA A 369 -1.88 -3.36 4.03
CA ALA A 369 -3.16 -4.01 4.29
C ALA A 369 -3.82 -3.56 5.59
N VAL A 370 -3.02 -3.11 6.55
CA VAL A 370 -3.51 -2.74 7.88
C VAL A 370 -2.75 -1.56 8.45
N MET A 371 -3.50 -0.68 9.13
CA MET A 371 -2.99 0.40 9.94
C MET A 371 -3.66 0.32 11.31
N GLU A 372 -2.90 0.45 12.38
CA GLU A 372 -3.39 0.40 13.75
C GLU A 372 -4.37 1.53 14.07
N VAL A 373 -4.15 2.74 13.53
CA VAL A 373 -5.11 3.85 13.60
C VAL A 373 -6.45 3.49 12.97
N THR A 374 -6.46 2.74 11.85
CA THR A 374 -7.71 2.25 11.23
C THR A 374 -8.46 1.35 12.20
N LEU A 375 -7.77 0.37 12.79
CA LEU A 375 -8.36 -0.57 13.73
C LEU A 375 -8.90 0.15 14.98
N GLN A 376 -8.11 1.06 15.57
CA GLN A 376 -8.43 1.72 16.84
C GLN A 376 -9.44 2.85 16.72
N GLN A 377 -9.32 3.72 15.71
CA GLN A 377 -10.08 4.98 15.62
C GLN A 377 -11.26 4.88 14.67
N TYR A 378 -11.06 4.29 13.48
CA TYR A 378 -12.09 4.20 12.46
C TYR A 378 -13.03 3.03 12.74
N LEU A 379 -12.49 1.83 12.97
CA LEU A 379 -13.25 0.62 13.25
C LEU A 379 -13.60 0.46 14.75
N LYS A 380 -12.95 1.22 15.64
CA LYS A 380 -13.20 1.24 17.09
C LYS A 380 -13.06 -0.13 17.75
N LEU A 381 -12.12 -0.94 17.25
CA LEU A 381 -11.86 -2.29 17.75
C LEU A 381 -11.04 -2.24 19.04
N ASN A 382 -11.31 -3.20 19.91
CA ASN A 382 -10.42 -3.50 21.04
C ASN A 382 -9.21 -4.35 20.58
N PRO A 383 -8.15 -4.50 21.42
CA PRO A 383 -6.95 -5.27 21.05
C PRO A 383 -7.22 -6.70 20.56
N ALA A 384 -8.16 -7.43 21.16
CA ALA A 384 -8.46 -8.81 20.76
C ALA A 384 -9.13 -8.88 19.38
N GLU A 385 -10.10 -7.99 19.12
CA GLU A 385 -10.75 -7.87 17.81
C GLU A 385 -9.75 -7.42 16.73
N ALA A 386 -8.84 -6.52 17.08
CA ALA A 386 -7.77 -6.06 16.19
C ALA A 386 -6.83 -7.19 15.78
N MET A 387 -6.39 -8.03 16.73
CA MET A 387 -5.56 -9.21 16.45
C MET A 387 -6.27 -10.19 15.50
N GLN A 388 -7.55 -10.53 15.78
CA GLN A 388 -8.32 -11.40 14.90
C GLN A 388 -8.39 -10.84 13.46
N LYS A 389 -8.63 -9.53 13.31
CA LYS A 389 -8.70 -8.89 12.00
C LYS A 389 -7.35 -8.92 11.26
N ILE A 390 -6.25 -8.72 11.99
CA ILE A 390 -4.89 -8.80 11.44
C ILE A 390 -4.60 -10.24 10.98
N ASP A 391 -4.95 -11.24 11.77
CA ASP A 391 -4.71 -12.65 11.45
C ASP A 391 -5.44 -13.09 10.19
N GLU A 392 -6.70 -12.66 10.01
CA GLU A 392 -7.46 -12.87 8.77
C GLU A 392 -6.72 -12.30 7.55
N LEU A 393 -6.15 -11.10 7.66
CA LEU A 393 -5.40 -10.46 6.57
C LEU A 393 -4.08 -11.17 6.30
N ILE A 394 -3.30 -11.53 7.34
CA ILE A 394 -2.06 -12.29 7.19
C ILE A 394 -2.34 -13.62 6.49
N ALA A 395 -3.35 -14.36 6.95
CA ALA A 395 -3.75 -15.62 6.34
C ALA A 395 -4.09 -15.45 4.85
N SER A 396 -4.83 -14.39 4.50
CA SER A 396 -5.15 -14.09 3.09
C SER A 396 -3.92 -13.87 2.21
N VAL A 397 -2.86 -13.27 2.74
CA VAL A 397 -1.60 -13.03 2.02
C VAL A 397 -0.73 -14.28 1.94
N LYS A 398 -0.71 -15.09 3.00
CA LYS A 398 -0.04 -16.41 3.00
C LYS A 398 -0.62 -17.34 1.94
N LEU A 399 -1.95 -17.35 1.76
CA LEU A 399 -2.62 -18.16 0.73
C LEU A 399 -2.12 -17.89 -0.70
N VAL A 400 -1.57 -16.71 -0.95
CA VAL A 400 -1.05 -16.32 -2.28
C VAL A 400 0.48 -16.15 -2.30
N ASP A 401 1.19 -16.50 -1.22
CA ASP A 401 2.63 -16.26 -1.07
C ASP A 401 3.04 -14.80 -1.38
N GLY A 402 2.21 -13.86 -0.92
CA GLY A 402 2.37 -12.42 -1.19
C GLY A 402 3.26 -11.68 -0.20
N THR A 403 3.21 -10.34 -0.22
CA THR A 403 3.91 -9.51 0.78
C THR A 403 2.91 -8.76 1.66
N PHE A 404 3.00 -8.95 2.97
CA PHE A 404 2.19 -8.25 3.96
C PHE A 404 2.95 -7.02 4.45
N TYR A 405 2.43 -5.83 4.14
CA TYR A 405 2.91 -4.56 4.70
C TYR A 405 1.92 -4.07 5.75
N SER A 406 2.43 -3.73 6.94
CA SER A 406 1.66 -3.11 8.03
C SER A 406 2.14 -1.69 8.28
N LEU A 407 1.23 -0.78 8.61
CA LEU A 407 1.52 0.59 9.03
C LEU A 407 1.26 0.73 10.52
N TRP A 408 2.26 1.19 11.27
CA TRP A 408 2.15 1.53 12.69
C TRP A 408 2.78 2.87 12.96
N HIS A 409 2.40 3.55 14.03
CA HIS A 409 3.07 4.76 14.50
C HIS A 409 3.82 4.47 15.80
N ASN A 410 4.99 5.10 16.00
CA ASN A 410 5.77 4.93 17.23
C ASN A 410 4.93 5.21 18.50
N GLU A 411 4.03 6.20 18.44
CA GLU A 411 3.14 6.57 19.54
C GLU A 411 2.10 5.50 19.88
N SER A 412 1.69 4.68 18.92
CA SER A 412 0.71 3.61 19.13
C SER A 412 1.23 2.47 20.00
N LEU A 413 2.55 2.40 20.17
CA LEU A 413 3.25 1.39 20.96
C LEU A 413 3.65 1.92 22.35
N SER A 414 3.16 3.10 22.72
CA SER A 414 3.46 3.78 23.99
C SER A 414 2.80 3.16 25.22
N GLU A 415 1.83 2.25 25.05
CA GLU A 415 0.98 1.72 26.12
C GLU A 415 0.25 2.82 26.95
N SER A 416 0.02 3.97 26.32
CA SER A 416 -0.54 5.16 26.98
C SER A 416 -1.93 5.53 26.46
N GLY A 417 -2.81 6.00 27.34
CA GLY A 417 -4.16 6.44 26.98
C GLY A 417 -4.96 5.39 26.20
N LYS A 418 -5.36 5.74 24.97
CA LYS A 418 -6.11 4.86 24.06
C LYS A 418 -5.29 3.71 23.47
N TRP A 419 -3.97 3.76 23.61
CA TRP A 419 -3.01 2.81 23.07
C TRP A 419 -2.61 1.70 24.05
N LYS A 420 -3.27 1.62 25.22
CA LYS A 420 -3.09 0.48 26.15
C LYS A 420 -3.46 -0.85 25.47
N GLY A 421 -2.58 -1.83 25.57
CA GLY A 421 -2.70 -3.16 24.99
C GLY A 421 -2.28 -3.26 23.51
N TRP A 422 -1.96 -2.15 22.85
CA TRP A 422 -1.61 -2.15 21.42
C TRP A 422 -0.20 -2.65 21.14
N LYS A 423 0.71 -2.58 22.13
CA LYS A 423 2.01 -3.24 22.05
C LYS A 423 1.84 -4.75 21.90
N THR A 424 0.90 -5.36 22.61
CA THR A 424 0.58 -6.80 22.48
C THR A 424 0.03 -7.13 21.10
N VAL A 425 -0.86 -6.29 20.56
CA VAL A 425 -1.37 -6.47 19.18
C VAL A 425 -0.21 -6.48 18.18
N TYR A 426 0.76 -5.58 18.35
CA TYR A 426 1.95 -5.53 17.52
C TYR A 426 2.77 -6.82 17.64
N GLU A 427 3.11 -7.23 18.85
CA GLU A 427 3.93 -8.43 19.11
C GLU A 427 3.29 -9.71 18.56
N GLU A 428 1.97 -9.89 18.70
CA GLU A 428 1.25 -11.03 18.15
C GLU A 428 1.20 -11.00 16.62
N MET A 429 1.01 -9.82 16.00
CA MET A 429 1.13 -9.69 14.54
C MET A 429 2.51 -10.13 14.03
N LEU A 430 3.60 -9.75 14.73
CA LEU A 430 4.95 -10.16 14.35
C LEU A 430 5.11 -11.68 14.41
N LYS A 431 4.66 -12.32 15.50
CA LYS A 431 4.70 -13.79 15.66
C LYS A 431 3.92 -14.50 14.55
N ASN A 432 2.66 -14.12 14.39
CA ASN A 432 1.75 -14.75 13.43
C ASN A 432 2.18 -14.53 11.98
N SER A 433 2.95 -13.48 11.70
CA SER A 433 3.54 -13.25 10.38
C SER A 433 4.73 -14.16 10.08
N LEU A 434 5.39 -14.74 11.09
CA LEU A 434 6.62 -15.50 10.95
C LEU A 434 6.44 -17.01 11.11
N ASP A 435 5.35 -17.43 11.76
CA ASP A 435 4.86 -18.81 11.78
C ASP A 435 4.36 -19.26 10.40
#